data_AF-A0A9Q5FPE2-F1
#
_entry.id   AF-A0A9Q5FPE2-F1
#
_cell.length_a   1.000
_cell.length_b   1.000
_cell.length_c   1.000
_cell.angle_alpha   90.00
_cell.angle_beta   90.00
_cell.angle_gamma   90.00
#
_symmetry.space_group_name_H-M   'P 1'
#
loop_
_entity.id
_entity.type
_entity.pdbx_description
1 polymer ?
#
loop_
_entity_poly.entity_id
_entity_poly.type
_entity_poly.pdbx_seq_one_letter_code
_entity_poly.pdbx_strand_id
1 'polypeptide(L)'
;MNPIAQRALDRARETSAPALIAPIQANPPLPDLVITGPINRVMELEAKRWALDFVQGLGASIRREPVRTKAIADLTRYAVAQPSSVASGVKIVIDLLKGAS
;
A
#
# COMPACT_ATOMS: atom_id res chain seq x y z
N MET A 1 -36.75 36.47 2.18
CA MET A 1 -35.69 35.50 1.79
C MET A 1 -36.08 34.88 0.46
N ASN A 2 -35.20 34.91 -0.55
CA ASN A 2 -35.53 34.44 -1.90
C ASN A 2 -35.53 32.90 -1.96
N PRO A 3 -36.56 32.23 -2.52
CA PRO A 3 -36.66 30.77 -2.59
C PRO A 3 -35.49 30.09 -3.33
N ILE A 4 -34.81 30.81 -4.24
CA ILE A 4 -33.60 30.31 -4.91
C ILE A 4 -32.45 30.10 -3.92
N ALA A 5 -32.31 30.98 -2.92
CA ALA A 5 -31.24 30.89 -1.92
C ALA A 5 -31.46 29.71 -0.96
N GLN A 6 -32.72 29.41 -0.62
CA GLN A 6 -33.06 28.24 0.21
C GLN A 6 -32.76 26.95 -0.55
N ARG A 7 -33.16 26.86 -1.82
CA ARG A 7 -32.90 25.69 -2.67
C ARG A 7 -31.41 25.42 -2.90
N ALA A 8 -30.60 26.48 -2.99
CA ALA A 8 -29.14 26.37 -3.08
C ALA A 8 -28.52 25.85 -1.77
N LEU A 9 -29.02 26.29 -0.62
CA LEU A 9 -28.56 25.85 0.70
C LEU A 9 -28.94 24.38 0.98
N ASP A 10 -30.16 23.98 0.60
CA ASP A 10 -30.63 22.59 0.77
C ASP A 10 -29.80 21.63 -0.10
N ARG A 11 -29.50 22.01 -1.34
CA ARG A 11 -28.63 21.22 -2.24
C ARG A 11 -27.18 21.11 -1.73
N ALA A 12 -26.68 22.16 -1.05
CA ALA A 12 -25.35 22.12 -0.43
C ALA A 12 -25.30 21.19 0.79
N ARG A 13 -26.43 20.97 1.47
CA ARG A 13 -26.54 20.02 2.59
C ARG A 13 -26.63 18.55 2.15
N GLU A 14 -27.14 18.26 0.96
CA GLU A 14 -27.26 16.88 0.46
C GLU A 14 -25.92 16.24 0.03
N THR A 15 -24.83 17.01 -0.12
CA THR A 15 -23.57 16.51 -0.73
C THR A 15 -22.43 16.19 0.22
N SER A 16 -22.69 15.96 1.51
CA SER A 16 -21.64 15.46 2.41
C SER A 16 -22.22 14.65 3.56
N ALA A 17 -22.66 13.42 3.29
CA ALA A 17 -22.58 12.40 4.31
C ALA A 17 -21.08 12.21 4.62
N PRO A 18 -20.62 12.38 5.88
CA PRO A 18 -19.25 12.03 6.22
C PRO A 18 -19.11 10.54 5.92
N ALA A 19 -18.25 10.20 4.95
CA ALA A 19 -17.87 8.82 4.74
C ALA A 19 -17.40 8.28 6.09
N LEU A 20 -18.12 7.30 6.63
CA LEU A 20 -17.70 6.54 7.79
C LEU A 20 -16.26 6.11 7.51
N ILE A 21 -15.32 6.63 8.30
CA ILE A 21 -13.92 6.23 8.21
C ILE A 21 -13.92 4.75 8.59
N ALA A 22 -13.91 3.88 7.59
CA ALA A 22 -13.65 2.47 7.78
C ALA A 22 -12.35 2.36 8.60
N PRO A 23 -12.25 1.41 9.54
CA PRO A 23 -11.01 1.22 10.28
C PRO A 23 -9.87 1.16 9.27
N ILE A 24 -8.92 2.08 9.39
CA ILE A 24 -7.77 2.18 8.50
C ILE A 24 -7.10 0.82 8.57
N GLN A 25 -7.29 0.01 7.54
CA GLN A 25 -6.61 -1.26 7.43
C GLN A 25 -5.13 -0.88 7.39
N ALA A 26 -4.38 -1.24 8.44
CA ALA A 26 -3.01 -0.76 8.66
C ALA A 26 -2.04 -1.09 7.52
N ASN A 27 -2.49 -1.88 6.54
CA ASN A 27 -1.96 -2.02 5.20
C ASN A 27 -3.05 -2.61 4.30
N PRO A 28 -3.65 -1.86 3.35
CA PRO A 28 -4.46 -2.51 2.32
C PRO A 28 -3.60 -3.51 1.54
N PRO A 29 -4.13 -4.68 1.16
CA PRO A 29 -3.39 -5.65 0.38
C PRO A 29 -2.99 -5.01 -0.97
N LEU A 30 -1.71 -5.17 -1.34
CA LEU A 30 -1.25 -4.78 -2.66
C LEU A 30 -2.04 -5.58 -3.71
N PRO A 31 -2.52 -4.94 -4.79
CA PRO A 31 -3.25 -5.63 -5.85
C PRO A 31 -2.39 -6.73 -6.48
N ASP A 32 -3.03 -7.72 -7.10
CA ASP A 32 -2.31 -8.69 -7.93
C ASP A 32 -1.90 -8.03 -9.24
N LEU A 33 -0.59 -7.94 -9.46
CA LEU A 33 0.01 -7.17 -10.54
C LEU A 33 0.56 -8.13 -11.59
N VAL A 34 -0.03 -8.10 -12.79
CA VAL A 34 0.49 -8.85 -13.94
C VAL A 34 1.61 -8.02 -14.59
N ILE A 35 2.86 -8.46 -14.42
CA ILE A 35 4.05 -7.77 -14.95
C ILE A 35 4.38 -8.34 -16.34
N THR A 36 4.26 -7.52 -17.39
CA THR A 36 4.51 -7.92 -18.77
C THR A 36 5.63 -7.09 -19.42
N GLY A 37 6.46 -7.74 -20.24
CA GLY A 37 7.55 -7.11 -20.99
C GLY A 37 8.90 -7.07 -20.25
N PRO A 38 10.02 -6.93 -20.99
CA PRO A 38 11.36 -7.13 -20.44
C PRO A 38 11.77 -6.05 -19.42
N ILE A 39 11.43 -4.78 -19.66
CA ILE A 39 11.80 -3.68 -18.74
C ILE A 39 11.07 -3.84 -17.40
N ASN A 40 9.78 -4.10 -17.46
CA ASN A 40 8.96 -4.32 -16.27
C ASN A 40 9.47 -5.50 -15.43
N ARG A 41 9.94 -6.57 -16.09
CA ARG A 41 10.55 -7.70 -15.39
C ARG A 41 11.85 -7.32 -14.68
N VAL A 42 12.71 -6.51 -15.31
CA VAL A 42 13.94 -6.02 -14.66
C VAL A 42 13.60 -5.15 -13.45
N MET A 43 12.64 -4.23 -13.59
CA MET A 43 12.20 -3.37 -12.48
C MET A 43 11.65 -4.17 -11.31
N GLU A 44 10.87 -5.23 -11.57
CA GLU A 44 10.37 -6.14 -10.54
C GLU A 44 11.51 -6.88 -9.82
N LEU A 45 12.49 -7.41 -10.56
CA LEU A 45 13.62 -8.13 -9.99
C LEU A 45 14.53 -7.22 -9.15
N GLU A 46 14.80 -6.01 -9.62
CA GLU A 46 15.57 -5.01 -8.87
C GLU A 46 14.83 -4.56 -7.61
N ALA A 47 13.51 -4.32 -7.70
CA ALA A 47 12.71 -3.97 -6.54
C ALA A 47 12.67 -5.09 -5.49
N LYS A 48 12.56 -6.35 -5.93
CA LYS A 48 12.68 -7.52 -5.05
C LYS A 48 14.04 -7.58 -4.37
N ARG A 49 15.13 -7.39 -5.12
CA ARG A 49 16.50 -7.38 -4.58
C ARG A 49 16.66 -6.30 -3.53
N TRP A 50 16.26 -5.07 -3.83
CA TRP A 50 16.30 -3.96 -2.89
C TRP A 50 15.51 -4.25 -1.61
N ALA A 51 14.29 -4.80 -1.74
CA ALA A 51 13.46 -5.13 -0.58
C ALA A 51 14.09 -6.24 0.28
N LEU A 52 14.77 -7.21 -0.34
CA LEU A 52 15.55 -8.23 0.39
C LEU A 52 16.73 -7.60 1.13
N ASP A 53 17.50 -6.72 0.49
CA ASP A 53 18.63 -6.03 1.12
C ASP A 53 18.18 -5.19 2.33
N PHE A 54 17.03 -4.50 2.21
CA PHE A 54 16.39 -3.79 3.31
C PHE A 54 16.10 -4.71 4.50
N VAL A 55 15.48 -5.87 4.26
CA VAL A 55 15.15 -6.85 5.31
C VAL A 55 16.41 -7.47 5.91
N GLN A 56 17.41 -7.79 5.09
CA GLN A 56 18.69 -8.32 5.55
C GLN A 56 19.44 -7.33 6.44
N GLY A 57 19.35 -6.03 6.15
CA GLY A 57 19.91 -4.96 6.98
C GLY A 57 19.34 -4.92 8.42
N LEU A 58 18.13 -5.46 8.63
CA LEU A 58 17.54 -5.59 9.97
C LEU A 58 18.14 -6.77 10.77
N GLY A 59 18.83 -7.70 10.10
CA GLY A 59 19.54 -8.82 10.70
C GLY A 59 18.64 -9.70 11.59
N ALA A 60 19.17 -10.12 12.74
CA ALA A 60 18.45 -10.97 13.69
C ALA A 60 17.18 -10.32 14.27
N SER A 61 17.08 -8.99 14.25
CA SER A 61 15.95 -8.25 14.81
C SER A 61 14.64 -8.53 14.09
N ILE A 62 14.67 -8.95 12.80
CA ILE A 62 13.48 -9.29 12.03
C ILE A 62 12.66 -10.43 12.65
N ARG A 63 13.28 -11.26 13.51
CA ARG A 63 12.59 -12.33 14.23
C ARG A 63 11.62 -11.81 15.29
N ARG A 64 11.79 -10.56 15.74
CA ARG A 64 10.92 -9.92 16.72
C ARG A 64 9.67 -9.41 16.02
N GLU A 65 8.50 -9.79 16.53
CA GLU A 65 7.19 -9.39 15.98
C GLU A 65 7.09 -7.89 15.66
N PRO A 66 7.46 -6.96 16.56
CA PRO A 66 7.27 -5.54 16.30
C PRO A 66 8.12 -5.01 15.15
N VAL A 67 9.34 -5.56 15.00
CA VAL A 67 10.27 -5.18 13.93
C VAL A 67 9.75 -5.70 12.59
N ARG A 68 9.26 -6.94 12.56
CA ARG A 68 8.68 -7.53 11.36
C ARG A 68 7.43 -6.79 10.89
N THR A 69 6.52 -6.49 11.81
CA THR A 69 5.30 -5.72 11.52
C THR A 69 5.62 -4.33 10.99
N LYS A 70 6.61 -3.65 11.58
CA LYS A 70 7.07 -2.35 11.07
C LYS A 70 7.68 -2.46 9.67
N ALA A 71 8.52 -3.46 9.43
CA ALA A 71 9.12 -3.68 8.11
C ALA A 71 8.04 -3.93 7.03
N ILE A 72 7.01 -4.71 7.35
CA ILE A 72 5.86 -4.93 6.46
C ILE A 72 5.11 -3.61 6.18
N ALA A 73 4.88 -2.79 7.21
CA ALA A 73 4.23 -1.48 7.07
C ALA A 73 5.04 -0.54 6.18
N ASP A 74 6.35 -0.42 6.43
CA ASP A 74 7.25 0.45 5.67
C ASP A 74 7.33 0.03 4.19
N LEU A 75 7.52 -1.27 3.93
CA LEU A 75 7.58 -1.81 2.57
C LEU A 75 6.27 -1.63 1.82
N THR A 76 5.13 -1.81 2.50
CA THR A 76 3.82 -1.63 1.85
C THR A 76 3.57 -0.16 1.53
N ARG A 77 3.88 0.75 2.47
CA ARG A 77 3.80 2.19 2.23
C ARG A 77 4.68 2.63 1.06
N TYR A 78 5.89 2.07 0.96
CA TYR A 78 6.76 2.30 -0.18
C TYR A 78 6.10 1.78 -1.47
N ALA A 79 5.67 0.53 -1.51
CA ALA A 79 5.10 -0.11 -2.70
C ALA A 79 3.86 0.62 -3.26
N VAL A 80 3.00 1.18 -2.41
CA VAL A 80 1.80 1.94 -2.83
C VAL A 80 2.14 3.15 -3.69
N ALA A 81 3.31 3.78 -3.47
CA ALA A 81 3.75 4.95 -4.23
C ALA A 81 4.54 4.60 -5.49
N GLN A 82 4.72 3.31 -5.81
CA GLN A 82 5.59 2.86 -6.88
C GLN A 82 4.80 2.36 -8.11
N PRO A 83 5.44 2.34 -9.29
CA PRO A 83 4.91 1.64 -10.45
C PRO A 83 4.62 0.17 -10.14
N SER A 84 3.65 -0.42 -10.85
CA SER A 84 3.21 -1.82 -10.65
C SER A 84 4.38 -2.82 -10.66
N SER A 85 5.31 -2.69 -11.59
CA SER A 85 6.50 -3.56 -11.68
C SER A 85 7.33 -3.55 -10.39
N VAL A 86 7.57 -2.37 -9.82
CA VAL A 86 8.34 -2.20 -8.57
C VAL A 86 7.52 -2.69 -7.39
N ALA A 87 6.25 -2.29 -7.31
CA ALA A 87 5.34 -2.71 -6.24
C ALA A 87 5.21 -4.25 -6.17
N SER A 88 5.18 -4.93 -7.33
CA SER A 88 5.16 -6.40 -7.42
C SER A 88 6.42 -7.03 -6.82
N GLY A 89 7.61 -6.52 -7.17
CA GLY A 89 8.86 -7.00 -6.61
C GLY A 89 8.93 -6.87 -5.09
N VAL A 90 8.45 -5.75 -4.55
CA VAL A 90 8.37 -5.52 -3.10
C VAL A 90 7.32 -6.42 -2.44
N LYS A 91 6.18 -6.65 -3.09
CA LYS A 91 5.09 -7.53 -2.61
C LYS A 91 5.60 -8.94 -2.31
N ILE A 92 6.46 -9.50 -3.16
CA ILE A 92 7.06 -10.84 -2.96
C ILE A 92 7.76 -10.95 -1.60
N VAL A 93 8.49 -9.91 -1.18
CA VAL A 93 9.20 -9.89 0.10
C VAL A 93 8.24 -9.66 1.27
N ILE A 94 7.23 -8.80 1.09
CA ILE A 94 6.16 -8.60 2.08
C ILE A 94 5.44 -9.93 2.37
N ASP A 95 5.11 -10.69 1.33
CA ASP A 95 4.40 -11.97 1.46
C ASP A 95 5.29 -13.01 2.16
N LEU A 96 6.60 -13.03 1.87
CA LEU A 96 7.57 -13.84 2.61
C LEU A 96 7.62 -13.48 4.10
N LEU A 97 7.62 -12.19 4.44
CA LEU A 97 7.63 -11.72 5.84
C LEU A 97 6.33 -12.03 6.57
N LYS A 98 5.20 -12.04 5.86
CA LYS A 98 3.91 -12.50 6.38
C LYS A 98 3.85 -14.03 6.53
N GLY A 99 4.85 -14.74 6.01
CA GLY A 99 4.96 -16.19 6.07
C GLY A 99 4.05 -16.91 5.09
N ALA A 100 3.88 -16.35 3.87
CA ALA A 100 2.97 -16.80 2.82
C ALA A 100 2.57 -18.29 2.94
N SER A 101 1.32 -18.48 3.35
CA SER A 101 0.52 -19.72 3.21
C SER A 101 -0.28 -19.64 1.92
#